data_AF-A0A7C4EER2-F1
#
_entry.id   AF-A0A7C4EER2-F1
#
_cell.length_a   1.000
_cell.length_b   1.000
_cell.length_c   1.000
_cell.angle_alpha   90.00
_cell.angle_beta   90.00
_cell.angle_gamma   90.00
#
_symmetry.space_group_name_H-M   'P 1'
#
loop_
_entity.id
_entity.type
_entity.pdbx_description
1 polymer ?
#
loop_
_entity_poly.entity_id
_entity_poly.type
_entity_poly.pdbx_seq_one_letter_code
_entity_poly.pdbx_strand_id
1 'polypeptide(L)'
;MSEDDFPRVPVGPRRGGQPPPPPRKLPNLGLAGKAVVVALLLAVGYGIYFWEVRRVVVGQGQVLVLMKKYGSRSLEGDQVIIPAPPAKPTAGDGPALAKWQADYAQWEKQWGDVNGILEQVYIEGTYFGFSPFDYERRVLNLDQVRANIPNGKVGVVVRKFGKPLRPGQVLAEEGQRGPLPVLLQPGRYPQYANPWAYEIKLVEPVQIDPGHRGVVTLMAAPLAADPNRYLVGEGERGVQPRTEPEGFRYINPFEKRVTPISIRSQRYEMTGADVIRFPSSDSFDIQLEGFVEWTVSPEKLPLVYVQYSEGNLLIERLEETVILPYARSFCRLVGSQYNAREFISGDTKIKFQSEFEARLREACKRQGIDILQALVRDIVPPDAIKNPINEREIAKQQIRSLEQQIQVAASMAELARQEQMATQNQKIGEANKQVVTIIKKSEQQRDVALTRARQDLEVARLMLETARKEAAALLERGKAEADVVLLRKQAEAEPLRRQVEAFGDGQAYAQYFFYQ
;
A
#
# COMPACT_ATOMS: atom_id res chain seq x y z
N MET A 1 -58.21 -56.32 60.30
CA MET A 1 -57.70 -56.49 61.68
C MET A 1 -58.67 -55.75 62.56
N SER A 2 -59.29 -56.52 63.44
CA SER A 2 -60.47 -56.20 64.23
C SER A 2 -60.20 -55.16 65.32
N GLU A 3 -61.32 -54.69 65.84
CA GLU A 3 -61.56 -53.94 67.08
C GLU A 3 -60.65 -54.24 68.27
N ASP A 4 -60.71 -53.29 69.20
CA ASP A 4 -60.33 -53.40 70.62
C ASP A 4 -58.85 -53.29 70.95
N ASP A 5 -58.35 -52.05 70.98
CA ASP A 5 -57.59 -51.63 72.17
C ASP A 5 -57.43 -50.11 72.24
N PHE A 6 -58.34 -49.38 72.89
CA PHE A 6 -57.99 -48.13 73.59
C PHE A 6 -58.96 -47.82 74.76
N PRO A 7 -58.44 -47.38 75.91
CA PRO A 7 -59.11 -47.45 77.21
C PRO A 7 -60.16 -46.33 77.44
N ARG A 8 -61.24 -46.71 78.17
CA ARG A 8 -62.32 -45.82 78.61
C ARG A 8 -61.83 -44.86 79.70
N VAL A 9 -61.88 -43.55 79.41
CA VAL A 9 -61.67 -42.47 80.39
C VAL A 9 -63.03 -42.07 80.99
N PRO A 10 -63.12 -41.88 82.32
CA PRO A 10 -64.39 -41.73 83.05
C PRO A 10 -65.14 -40.42 82.75
N VAL A 11 -66.47 -40.55 82.76
CA VAL A 11 -67.47 -39.48 82.52
C VAL A 11 -67.48 -38.49 83.69
N GLY A 12 -66.98 -37.28 83.45
CA GLY A 12 -67.20 -36.10 84.30
C GLY A 12 -68.61 -35.51 84.12
N PRO A 13 -69.14 -34.76 85.09
CA PRO A 13 -70.56 -34.41 85.15
C PRO A 13 -70.98 -33.45 84.02
N ARG A 14 -72.19 -33.71 83.48
CA ARG A 14 -72.89 -32.86 82.51
C ARG A 14 -73.06 -31.44 83.09
N ARG A 15 -72.26 -30.49 82.61
CA ARG A 15 -72.59 -29.05 82.71
C ARG A 15 -73.76 -28.78 81.77
N GLY A 16 -74.89 -28.36 82.33
CA GLY A 16 -76.04 -27.88 81.57
C GLY A 16 -75.61 -26.74 80.65
N GLY A 17 -75.73 -26.94 79.34
CA GLY A 17 -75.61 -25.89 78.36
C GLY A 17 -76.77 -24.91 78.51
N GLN A 18 -76.45 -23.63 78.74
CA GLN A 18 -77.42 -22.55 78.63
C GLN A 18 -77.93 -22.47 77.18
N PRO A 19 -79.22 -22.16 76.96
CA PRO A 19 -79.72 -21.85 75.61
C PRO A 19 -79.01 -20.61 75.05
N PRO A 20 -78.84 -20.51 73.70
CA PRO A 20 -78.22 -19.34 73.09
C PRO A 20 -79.02 -18.07 73.42
N PRO A 21 -78.35 -16.93 73.68
CA PRO A 21 -79.04 -15.68 73.96
C PRO A 21 -79.85 -15.22 72.73
N PRO A 22 -81.00 -14.54 72.94
CA PRO A 22 -81.81 -14.03 71.84
C PRO A 22 -81.00 -13.01 71.00
N PRO A 23 -81.32 -12.85 69.70
CA PRO A 23 -80.63 -11.89 68.85
C PRO A 23 -80.73 -10.50 69.48
N ARG A 24 -79.57 -9.86 69.69
CA ARG A 24 -79.48 -8.47 70.16
C ARG A 24 -80.26 -7.60 69.18
N LYS A 25 -81.43 -7.09 69.60
CA LYS A 25 -82.15 -6.05 68.86
C LYS A 25 -81.23 -4.83 68.76
N LEU A 26 -81.02 -4.35 67.53
CA LEU A 26 -80.31 -3.10 67.27
C LEU A 26 -80.94 -1.99 68.12
N PRO A 27 -80.14 -1.12 68.78
CA PRO A 27 -80.68 -0.01 69.55
C PRO A 27 -81.56 0.86 68.65
N ASN A 28 -82.76 1.21 69.11
CA ASN A 28 -83.64 2.16 68.43
C ASN A 28 -82.99 3.55 68.49
N LEU A 29 -82.11 3.85 67.54
CA LEU A 29 -81.53 5.19 67.41
C LEU A 29 -82.66 6.18 67.09
N GLY A 30 -82.78 7.23 67.92
CA GLY A 30 -83.61 8.38 67.61
C GLY A 30 -83.15 9.07 66.30
N LEU A 31 -83.95 10.00 65.78
CA LEU A 31 -83.69 10.73 64.52
C LEU A 31 -82.25 11.26 64.40
N ALA A 32 -81.70 11.82 65.49
CA ALA A 32 -80.31 12.30 65.53
C ALA A 32 -79.26 11.18 65.39
N GLY A 33 -79.48 10.03 66.03
CA GLY A 33 -78.60 8.87 65.88
C GLY A 33 -78.63 8.29 64.47
N LYS A 34 -79.82 8.21 63.85
CA LYS A 34 -79.96 7.81 62.44
C LYS A 34 -79.25 8.78 61.50
N ALA A 35 -79.31 10.09 61.77
CA ALA A 35 -78.58 11.10 61.01
C ALA A 35 -77.06 10.95 61.12
N VAL A 36 -76.53 10.66 62.33
CA VAL A 36 -75.10 10.39 62.53
C VAL A 36 -74.65 9.12 61.81
N VAL A 37 -75.46 8.05 61.83
CA VAL A 37 -75.16 6.83 61.09
C VAL A 37 -75.15 7.08 59.58
N VAL A 38 -76.11 7.85 59.05
CA VAL A 38 -76.13 8.24 57.63
C VAL A 38 -74.91 9.09 57.27
N ALA A 39 -74.53 10.07 58.11
CA ALA A 39 -73.35 10.89 57.89
C ALA A 39 -72.05 10.06 57.89
N LEU A 40 -71.92 9.09 58.80
CA LEU A 40 -70.79 8.14 58.83
C LEU A 40 -70.75 7.27 57.57
N LEU A 41 -71.89 6.74 57.13
CA LEU A 41 -71.98 5.96 55.90
C LEU A 41 -71.62 6.78 54.67
N LEU A 42 -72.05 8.04 54.60
CA LEU A 42 -71.66 8.97 53.52
C LEU A 42 -70.17 9.31 53.57
N ALA A 43 -69.59 9.50 54.76
CA ALA A 43 -68.16 9.77 54.91
C ALA A 43 -67.31 8.55 54.51
N VAL A 44 -67.71 7.34 54.91
CA VAL A 44 -67.05 6.08 54.49
C VAL A 44 -67.22 5.86 53.00
N GLY A 45 -68.44 6.05 52.46
CA GLY A 45 -68.71 5.96 51.03
C GLY A 45 -67.89 6.96 50.21
N TYR A 46 -67.77 8.20 50.67
CA TYR A 46 -66.91 9.21 50.07
C TYR A 46 -65.42 8.82 50.18
N GLY A 47 -64.99 8.25 51.30
CA GLY A 47 -63.63 7.74 51.48
C GLY A 47 -63.29 6.63 50.47
N ILE A 48 -64.20 5.66 50.30
CA ILE A 48 -64.06 4.59 49.29
C ILE A 48 -64.07 5.18 47.88
N TYR A 49 -64.98 6.11 47.58
CA TYR A 49 -65.02 6.78 46.29
C TYR A 49 -63.72 7.53 45.99
N PHE A 50 -63.23 8.30 46.96
CA PHE A 50 -61.99 9.06 46.85
C PHE A 50 -60.77 8.14 46.67
N TRP A 51 -60.73 7.02 47.39
CA TRP A 51 -59.59 6.10 47.38
C TRP A 51 -59.62 5.08 46.24
N GLU A 52 -60.78 4.53 45.86
CA GLU A 52 -60.87 3.48 44.84
C GLU A 52 -61.28 4.02 43.46
N VAL A 53 -62.13 5.05 43.40
CA VAL A 53 -62.63 5.55 42.11
C VAL A 53 -61.77 6.70 41.58
N ARG A 54 -61.43 7.69 42.42
CA ARG A 54 -60.62 8.84 42.00
C ARG A 54 -59.13 8.53 41.88
N ARG A 55 -58.61 7.59 42.67
CA ARG A 55 -57.20 7.21 42.65
C ARG A 55 -56.85 6.54 41.33
N VAL A 56 -55.80 7.03 40.68
CA VAL A 56 -55.11 6.33 39.59
C VAL A 56 -53.64 6.29 39.92
N VAL A 57 -53.07 5.08 39.87
CA VAL A 57 -51.65 4.83 40.15
C VAL A 57 -50.96 4.59 38.82
N VAL A 58 -49.93 5.39 38.56
CA VAL A 58 -49.04 5.23 37.42
C VAL A 58 -47.76 4.61 37.93
N GLY A 59 -47.50 3.36 37.53
CA GLY A 59 -46.31 2.63 37.91
C GLY A 59 -45.04 3.16 37.23
N GLN A 60 -43.89 2.64 37.66
CA GLN A 60 -42.62 2.97 37.03
C GLN A 60 -42.61 2.54 35.56
N GLY A 61 -42.13 3.42 34.66
CA GLY A 61 -42.10 3.13 33.22
C GLY A 61 -43.47 3.17 32.55
N GLN A 62 -44.50 3.64 33.27
CA GLN A 62 -45.83 3.88 32.73
C GLN A 62 -46.11 5.37 32.62
N VAL A 63 -47.06 5.70 31.75
CA VAL A 63 -47.62 7.05 31.63
C VAL A 63 -49.13 6.96 31.62
N LEU A 64 -49.78 7.96 32.19
CA LEU A 64 -51.22 8.14 32.11
C LEU A 64 -51.55 9.16 31.02
N VAL A 65 -52.29 8.70 30.02
CA VAL A 65 -52.94 9.53 29.00
C VAL A 65 -54.39 9.71 29.39
N LEU A 66 -54.87 10.95 29.27
CA LEU A 66 -56.24 11.31 29.59
C LEU A 66 -56.98 11.74 28.33
N MET A 67 -58.24 11.32 28.22
CA MET A 67 -59.18 11.88 27.27
C MET A 67 -60.31 12.56 28.03
N LYS A 68 -60.53 13.84 27.78
CA LYS A 68 -61.62 14.60 28.37
C LYS A 68 -62.93 14.22 27.68
N LYS A 69 -63.88 13.67 28.46
CA LYS A 69 -65.15 13.13 27.94
C LYS A 69 -66.16 14.22 27.59
N TYR A 70 -66.13 15.33 28.33
CA TYR A 70 -67.10 16.42 28.22
C TYR A 70 -66.45 17.74 27.83
N GLY A 71 -67.16 18.51 27.01
CA GLY A 71 -66.83 19.87 26.59
C GLY A 71 -67.96 20.39 25.71
N SER A 72 -68.29 21.68 25.79
CA SER A 72 -69.36 22.25 24.96
C SER A 72 -68.96 22.38 23.48
N ARG A 73 -67.64 22.37 23.21
CA ARG A 73 -67.05 22.46 21.87
C ARG A 73 -66.27 21.20 21.53
N SER A 74 -66.17 20.91 20.24
CA SER A 74 -65.28 19.88 19.69
C SER A 74 -64.11 20.52 18.96
N LEU A 75 -63.03 19.76 18.83
CA LEU A 75 -61.83 20.17 18.11
C LEU A 75 -62.15 20.44 16.63
N GLU A 76 -61.46 21.41 16.05
CA GLU A 76 -61.68 21.81 14.66
C GLU A 76 -61.12 20.77 13.68
N GLY A 77 -61.88 20.50 12.61
CA GLY A 77 -61.46 19.65 11.50
C GLY A 77 -61.30 18.18 11.89
N ASP A 78 -60.14 17.61 11.56
CA ASP A 78 -59.77 16.21 11.81
C ASP A 78 -58.95 16.03 13.10
N GLN A 79 -58.84 17.07 13.93
CA GLN A 79 -58.02 17.06 15.14
C GLN A 79 -58.72 16.34 16.30
N VAL A 80 -57.95 15.55 17.05
CA VAL A 80 -58.44 14.78 18.22
C VAL A 80 -57.63 15.05 19.49
N ILE A 81 -56.54 15.81 19.35
CA ILE A 81 -55.60 16.13 20.42
C ILE A 81 -55.81 17.56 20.89
N ILE A 82 -55.93 17.73 22.21
CA ILE A 82 -55.88 19.02 22.90
C ILE A 82 -54.40 19.31 23.20
N PRO A 83 -53.81 20.39 22.64
CA PRO A 83 -52.41 20.73 22.88
C PRO A 83 -52.08 20.93 24.36
N ALA A 84 -50.86 20.62 24.77
CA ALA A 84 -50.43 20.78 26.14
C ALA A 84 -50.49 22.26 26.57
N PRO A 85 -50.88 22.54 27.84
CA PRO A 85 -50.81 23.90 28.37
C PRO A 85 -49.35 24.38 28.43
N PRO A 86 -49.11 25.70 28.38
CA PRO A 86 -47.76 26.24 28.49
C PRO A 86 -47.10 25.78 29.80
N ALA A 87 -45.83 25.39 29.73
CA ALA A 87 -45.09 24.89 30.87
C ALA A 87 -45.00 25.96 31.95
N LYS A 88 -45.42 25.62 33.17
CA LYS A 88 -45.33 26.53 34.31
C LYS A 88 -43.86 26.73 34.69
N PRO A 89 -43.37 27.98 34.80
CA PRO A 89 -41.99 28.23 35.18
C PRO A 89 -41.72 27.76 36.62
N THR A 90 -40.56 27.15 36.85
CA THR A 90 -40.02 26.86 38.18
C THR A 90 -39.57 28.18 38.80
N ALA A 91 -39.94 28.46 40.06
CA ALA A 91 -39.91 29.78 40.70
C ALA A 91 -38.60 30.60 40.50
N GLY A 92 -38.72 31.90 40.23
CA GLY A 92 -37.59 32.85 40.22
C GLY A 92 -37.88 34.22 39.58
N ASP A 93 -38.67 34.28 38.50
CA ASP A 93 -38.86 35.52 37.74
C ASP A 93 -40.34 35.95 37.69
N GLY A 94 -40.68 37.02 38.42
CA GLY A 94 -42.02 37.66 38.38
C GLY A 94 -42.54 37.93 36.95
N PRO A 95 -41.71 38.42 36.01
CA PRO A 95 -42.11 38.61 34.62
C PRO A 95 -42.47 37.31 33.89
N ALA A 96 -41.76 36.20 34.16
CA ALA A 96 -42.02 34.91 33.53
C ALA A 96 -43.34 34.29 34.02
N LEU A 97 -43.67 34.47 35.30
CA LEU A 97 -44.94 34.00 35.86
C LEU A 97 -46.12 34.79 35.29
N ALA A 98 -46.00 36.12 35.16
CA ALA A 98 -47.04 36.96 34.56
C ALA A 98 -47.28 36.59 33.09
N LYS A 99 -46.20 36.35 32.32
CA LYS A 99 -46.30 35.85 30.95
C LYS A 99 -47.00 34.49 30.89
N TRP A 100 -46.59 33.53 31.72
CA TRP A 100 -47.23 32.22 31.78
C TRP A 100 -48.72 32.29 32.14
N GLN A 101 -49.11 33.16 33.08
CA GLN A 101 -50.53 33.36 33.42
C GLN A 101 -51.34 33.87 32.23
N ALA A 102 -50.78 34.82 31.47
CA ALA A 102 -51.42 35.32 30.26
C ALA A 102 -51.53 34.22 29.18
N ASP A 103 -50.46 33.49 28.93
CA ASP A 103 -50.43 32.39 27.95
C ASP A 103 -51.38 31.24 28.35
N TYR A 104 -51.44 30.90 29.65
CA TYR A 104 -52.35 29.89 30.18
C TYR A 104 -53.80 30.32 30.07
N ALA A 105 -54.13 31.58 30.39
CA ALA A 105 -55.49 32.10 30.26
C ALA A 105 -55.97 32.08 28.80
N GLN A 106 -55.08 32.37 27.85
CA GLN A 106 -55.38 32.22 26.42
C GLN A 106 -55.61 30.76 26.04
N TRP A 107 -54.73 29.85 26.50
CA TRP A 107 -54.87 28.41 26.29
C TRP A 107 -56.19 27.88 26.88
N GLU A 108 -56.54 28.27 28.09
CA GLU A 108 -57.76 27.83 28.78
C GLU A 108 -59.03 28.33 28.06
N LYS A 109 -59.01 29.57 27.55
CA LYS A 109 -60.11 30.09 26.72
C LYS A 109 -60.29 29.30 25.43
N GLN A 110 -59.19 28.86 24.82
CA GLN A 110 -59.22 28.10 23.57
C GLN A 110 -59.60 26.63 23.76
N TRP A 111 -58.98 25.96 24.74
CA TRP A 111 -58.99 24.50 24.88
C TRP A 111 -59.69 23.98 26.15
N GLY A 112 -59.94 24.84 27.14
CA GLY A 112 -60.47 24.46 28.45
C GLY A 112 -61.85 23.82 28.41
N ASP A 113 -62.68 24.16 27.42
CA ASP A 113 -64.05 23.64 27.24
C ASP A 113 -64.22 22.79 25.97
N VAL A 114 -63.17 22.06 25.59
CA VAL A 114 -63.18 21.17 24.42
C VAL A 114 -63.07 19.73 24.88
N ASN A 115 -63.75 18.80 24.21
CA ASN A 115 -63.55 17.36 24.41
C ASN A 115 -62.43 16.82 23.50
N GLY A 116 -61.67 15.83 23.96
CA GLY A 116 -60.53 15.31 23.20
C GLY A 116 -59.44 14.68 24.07
N ILE A 117 -58.40 14.15 23.43
CA ILE A 117 -57.27 13.50 24.11
C ILE A 117 -56.25 14.57 24.47
N LEU A 118 -55.81 14.63 25.74
CA LEU A 118 -54.76 15.56 26.15
C LEU A 118 -53.41 15.15 25.56
N GLU A 119 -52.70 16.09 24.95
CA GLU A 119 -51.31 15.88 24.51
C GLU A 119 -50.41 15.53 25.70
N GLN A 120 -50.55 16.29 26.80
CA GLN A 120 -49.77 16.12 28.01
C GLN A 120 -50.04 14.75 28.63
N VAL A 121 -48.95 14.06 28.97
CA VAL A 121 -49.01 12.82 29.75
C VAL A 121 -48.63 13.07 31.21
N TYR A 122 -49.05 12.16 32.08
CA TYR A 122 -48.70 12.17 33.49
C TYR A 122 -47.79 10.99 33.79
N ILE A 123 -46.65 11.26 34.42
CA ILE A 123 -45.61 10.28 34.74
C ILE A 123 -45.94 9.45 35.98
N GLU A 124 -44.99 8.66 36.45
CA GLU A 124 -45.10 7.86 37.67
C GLU A 124 -45.55 8.69 38.88
N GLY A 125 -46.58 8.20 39.56
CA GLY A 125 -47.24 8.94 40.63
C GLY A 125 -48.65 8.44 40.91
N THR A 126 -49.22 8.94 42.01
CA THR A 126 -50.63 8.71 42.37
C THR A 126 -51.40 9.99 42.17
N TYR A 127 -52.45 9.94 41.34
CA TYR A 127 -53.28 11.09 41.03
C TYR A 127 -54.71 10.88 41.54
N PHE A 128 -55.30 11.92 42.10
CA PHE A 128 -56.71 11.96 42.53
C PHE A 128 -57.54 12.99 41.75
N GLY A 129 -56.88 13.85 40.96
CA GLY A 129 -57.51 14.92 40.19
C GLY A 129 -58.27 14.47 38.95
N PHE A 130 -58.03 13.23 38.47
CA PHE A 130 -58.57 12.72 37.22
C PHE A 130 -59.73 11.76 37.49
N SER A 131 -60.89 12.33 37.78
CA SER A 131 -62.12 11.55 37.98
C SER A 131 -62.46 10.74 36.71
N PRO A 132 -62.81 9.44 36.83
CA PRO A 132 -63.21 8.61 35.67
C PRO A 132 -64.50 9.07 35.01
N PHE A 133 -65.28 9.92 35.68
CA PHE A 133 -66.47 10.53 35.09
C PHE A 133 -66.10 11.62 34.10
N ASP A 134 -65.10 12.45 34.42
CA ASP A 134 -64.67 13.56 33.57
C ASP A 134 -63.66 13.12 32.50
N TYR A 135 -62.85 12.10 32.82
CA TYR A 135 -61.77 11.62 31.97
C TYR A 135 -61.86 10.12 31.69
N GLU A 136 -61.56 9.71 30.46
CA GLU A 136 -61.09 8.36 30.18
C GLU A 136 -59.60 8.29 30.51
N ARG A 137 -59.22 7.26 31.28
CA ARG A 137 -57.86 7.10 31.81
C ARG A 137 -57.23 5.90 31.11
N ARG A 138 -56.09 6.11 30.48
CA ARG A 138 -55.31 5.02 29.86
C ARG A 138 -53.89 5.04 30.39
N VAL A 139 -53.54 3.99 31.11
CA VAL A 139 -52.16 3.77 31.57
C VAL A 139 -51.45 2.96 30.50
N LEU A 140 -50.37 3.51 29.95
CA LEU A 140 -49.59 2.93 28.86
C LEU A 140 -48.17 2.67 29.35
N ASN A 141 -47.57 1.56 28.92
CA ASN A 141 -46.16 1.30 29.19
C ASN A 141 -45.29 2.01 28.13
N LEU A 142 -44.21 2.66 28.56
CA LEU A 142 -43.31 3.41 27.67
C LEU A 142 -42.72 2.53 26.56
N ASP A 143 -42.42 1.26 26.86
CA ASP A 143 -41.89 0.31 25.88
C ASP A 143 -42.90 -0.01 24.77
N GLN A 144 -44.19 -0.17 25.13
CA GLN A 144 -45.25 -0.49 24.17
C GLN A 144 -45.48 0.62 23.15
N VAL A 145 -45.34 1.88 23.59
CA VAL A 145 -45.48 3.07 22.74
C VAL A 145 -44.15 3.55 22.15
N ARG A 146 -43.06 2.78 22.33
CA ARG A 146 -41.70 3.10 21.84
C ARG A 146 -41.14 4.42 22.37
N ALA A 147 -41.64 4.90 23.50
CA ALA A 147 -41.14 6.08 24.20
C ALA A 147 -39.97 5.78 25.14
N ASN A 148 -39.58 4.51 25.25
CA ASN A 148 -38.28 4.09 25.77
C ASN A 148 -37.40 3.67 24.59
N ILE A 149 -36.41 4.49 24.25
CA ILE A 149 -35.51 4.24 23.12
C ILE A 149 -34.42 3.27 23.58
N PRO A 150 -34.32 2.07 22.98
CA PRO A 150 -33.30 1.11 23.35
C PRO A 150 -31.91 1.58 22.92
N ASN A 151 -30.87 1.03 23.57
CA ASN A 151 -29.48 1.27 23.19
C ASN A 151 -29.23 0.85 21.74
N GLY A 152 -28.44 1.65 21.01
CA GLY A 152 -28.13 1.39 19.60
C GLY A 152 -29.25 1.73 18.61
N LYS A 153 -30.35 2.33 19.06
CA LYS A 153 -31.39 2.90 18.19
C LYS A 153 -31.56 4.38 18.48
N VAL A 154 -32.21 5.05 17.54
CA VAL A 154 -32.58 6.45 17.64
C VAL A 154 -34.07 6.60 17.37
N GLY A 155 -34.76 7.38 18.19
CA GLY A 155 -36.17 7.66 18.03
C GLY A 155 -36.41 8.92 17.21
N VAL A 156 -37.19 8.80 16.16
CA VAL A 156 -37.67 9.91 15.34
C VAL A 156 -39.14 10.14 15.64
N VAL A 157 -39.48 11.35 16.08
CA VAL A 157 -40.85 11.68 16.49
C VAL A 157 -41.63 12.21 15.31
N VAL A 158 -42.81 11.66 15.08
CA VAL A 158 -43.79 12.16 14.12
C VAL A 158 -45.01 12.65 14.89
N ARG A 159 -45.29 13.95 14.82
CA ARG A 159 -46.49 14.56 15.41
C ARG A 159 -47.70 14.30 14.50
N LYS A 160 -48.79 13.79 15.07
CA LYS A 160 -50.01 13.42 14.33
C LYS A 160 -51.10 14.49 14.29
N PHE A 161 -50.95 15.56 15.08
CA PHE A 161 -51.93 16.63 15.23
C PHE A 161 -51.35 18.01 14.90
N GLY A 162 -52.21 18.99 14.63
CA GLY A 162 -51.84 20.33 14.20
C GLY A 162 -52.04 20.59 12.71
N LYS A 163 -51.55 21.74 12.24
CA LYS A 163 -51.71 22.17 10.84
C LYS A 163 -50.93 21.26 9.88
N PRO A 164 -51.42 20.98 8.65
CA PRO A 164 -50.65 20.21 7.68
C PRO A 164 -49.33 20.91 7.29
N LEU A 165 -48.33 20.12 6.90
CA LEU A 165 -47.08 20.63 6.32
C LEU A 165 -47.36 21.47 5.06
N ARG A 166 -46.56 22.51 4.85
CA ARG A 166 -46.61 23.26 3.58
C ARG A 166 -46.13 22.36 2.43
N PRO A 167 -46.60 22.56 1.19
CA PRO A 167 -46.08 21.85 0.04
C PRO A 167 -44.55 21.96 -0.05
N GLY A 168 -43.85 20.83 -0.15
CA GLY A 168 -42.38 20.77 -0.21
C GLY A 168 -41.65 20.85 1.13
N GLN A 169 -42.35 21.08 2.24
CA GLN A 169 -41.80 21.02 3.60
C GLN A 169 -41.74 19.57 4.08
N VAL A 170 -40.61 19.18 4.68
CA VAL A 170 -40.36 17.78 5.13
C VAL A 170 -40.48 17.65 6.64
N LEU A 171 -39.88 18.57 7.40
CA LEU A 171 -39.96 18.61 8.86
C LEU A 171 -41.04 19.59 9.32
N ALA A 172 -41.78 19.20 10.35
CA ALA A 172 -42.81 20.02 10.98
C ALA A 172 -42.20 21.11 11.86
N GLU A 173 -42.72 22.32 11.71
CA GLU A 173 -42.51 23.45 12.62
C GLU A 173 -43.46 23.35 13.83
N GLU A 174 -43.40 24.34 14.71
CA GLU A 174 -44.28 24.43 15.86
C GLU A 174 -45.77 24.46 15.44
N GLY A 175 -46.59 23.63 16.08
CA GLY A 175 -48.03 23.51 15.78
C GLY A 175 -48.38 22.82 14.45
N GLN A 176 -47.40 22.32 13.68
CA GLN A 176 -47.64 21.51 12.48
C GLN A 176 -47.59 20.01 12.78
N ARG A 177 -48.38 19.22 12.05
CA ARG A 177 -48.30 17.75 12.05
C ARG A 177 -47.23 17.30 11.07
N GLY A 178 -46.44 16.30 11.44
CA GLY A 178 -45.35 15.75 10.62
C GLY A 178 -44.12 15.32 11.44
N PRO A 179 -43.05 14.87 10.77
CA PRO A 179 -41.79 14.52 11.42
C PRO A 179 -41.15 15.73 12.09
N LEU A 180 -40.78 15.61 13.36
CA LEU A 180 -40.11 16.69 14.10
C LEU A 180 -38.60 16.69 13.81
N PRO A 181 -37.93 17.86 13.91
CA PRO A 181 -36.47 17.94 13.83
C PRO A 181 -35.77 17.26 15.02
N VAL A 182 -36.47 17.12 16.15
CA VAL A 182 -35.92 16.53 17.39
C VAL A 182 -35.58 15.06 17.20
N LEU A 183 -34.39 14.69 17.65
CA LEU A 183 -33.87 13.34 17.66
C LEU A 183 -33.81 12.80 19.09
N LEU A 184 -34.42 11.64 19.34
CA LEU A 184 -34.40 10.98 20.64
C LEU A 184 -33.22 10.00 20.68
N GLN A 185 -32.28 10.25 21.59
CA GLN A 185 -31.18 9.34 21.90
C GLN A 185 -31.69 8.15 22.74
N PRO A 186 -30.89 7.11 23.02
CA PRO A 186 -31.28 6.06 23.95
C PRO A 186 -31.70 6.64 25.33
N GLY A 187 -32.89 6.29 25.81
CA GLY A 187 -33.45 6.88 27.01
C GLY A 187 -34.98 6.87 27.06
N ARG A 188 -35.55 7.40 28.15
CA ARG A 188 -37.01 7.48 28.38
C ARG A 188 -37.54 8.87 28.06
N TYR A 189 -38.56 8.94 27.22
CA TYR A 189 -39.18 10.19 26.76
C TYR A 189 -40.69 10.18 26.97
N PRO A 190 -41.17 10.26 28.22
CA PRO A 190 -42.60 10.21 28.51
C PRO A 190 -43.40 11.28 27.77
N GLN A 191 -42.83 12.46 27.51
CA GLN A 191 -43.50 13.55 26.77
C GLN A 191 -44.01 13.15 25.37
N TYR A 192 -43.42 12.13 24.74
CA TYR A 192 -43.84 11.62 23.42
C TYR A 192 -44.59 10.29 23.50
N ALA A 193 -44.99 9.86 24.70
CA ALA A 193 -45.59 8.55 24.94
C ALA A 193 -47.09 8.47 24.60
N ASN A 194 -47.75 9.60 24.30
CA ASN A 194 -49.13 9.59 23.84
C ASN A 194 -49.19 9.10 22.37
N PRO A 195 -49.69 7.87 22.09
CA PRO A 195 -49.64 7.26 20.76
C PRO A 195 -50.60 7.92 19.74
N TRP A 196 -51.59 8.66 20.25
CA TRP A 196 -52.52 9.43 19.41
C TRP A 196 -51.94 10.77 18.99
N ALA A 197 -51.07 11.36 19.83
CA ALA A 197 -50.40 12.63 19.53
C ALA A 197 -49.09 12.44 18.76
N TYR A 198 -48.34 11.40 19.11
CA TYR A 198 -46.99 11.14 18.62
C TYR A 198 -46.83 9.69 18.14
N GLU A 199 -46.01 9.51 17.11
CA GLU A 199 -45.48 8.21 16.72
C GLU A 199 -43.96 8.27 16.73
N ILE A 200 -43.34 7.32 17.43
CA ILE A 200 -41.90 7.21 17.48
C ILE A 200 -41.46 6.09 16.54
N LYS A 201 -40.72 6.47 15.51
CA LYS A 201 -40.07 5.55 14.58
C LYS A 201 -38.66 5.29 15.05
N LEU A 202 -38.35 4.02 15.35
CA LEU A 202 -37.00 3.61 15.71
C LEU A 202 -36.18 3.41 14.44
N VAL A 203 -35.07 4.12 14.34
CA VAL A 203 -34.17 4.10 13.19
C VAL A 203 -32.80 3.63 13.66
N GLU A 204 -32.06 3.00 12.77
CA GLU A 204 -30.69 2.62 13.03
C GLU A 204 -29.77 3.84 12.91
N PRO A 205 -28.85 4.03 13.86
CA PRO A 205 -27.81 5.04 13.74
C PRO A 205 -26.91 4.70 12.54
N VAL A 206 -26.29 5.73 11.96
CA VAL A 206 -25.34 5.54 10.87
C VAL A 206 -23.95 5.33 11.47
N GLN A 207 -23.33 4.22 11.11
CA GLN A 207 -21.93 3.93 11.40
C GLN A 207 -21.10 4.20 10.15
N ILE A 208 -20.10 5.07 10.27
CA ILE A 208 -19.10 5.32 9.23
C ILE A 208 -17.82 4.62 9.68
N ASP A 209 -17.54 3.47 9.07
CA ASP A 209 -16.38 2.65 9.43
C ASP A 209 -15.04 3.33 9.07
N PRO A 210 -13.93 2.96 9.72
CA PRO A 210 -12.61 3.41 9.32
C PRO A 210 -12.33 3.16 7.83
N GLY A 211 -11.73 4.15 7.16
CA GLY A 211 -11.53 4.13 5.71
C GLY A 211 -12.79 4.41 4.89
N HIS A 212 -13.87 4.89 5.51
CA HIS A 212 -15.05 5.41 4.83
C HIS A 212 -15.26 6.89 5.13
N ARG A 213 -16.01 7.56 4.26
CA ARG A 213 -16.50 8.92 4.45
C ARG A 213 -18.00 8.95 4.19
N GLY A 214 -18.73 9.70 4.99
CA GLY A 214 -20.18 9.83 4.87
C GLY A 214 -20.56 10.94 3.89
N VAL A 215 -21.10 10.59 2.73
CA VAL A 215 -21.68 11.58 1.81
C VAL A 215 -23.02 12.05 2.37
N VAL A 216 -23.14 13.36 2.60
CA VAL A 216 -24.32 13.96 3.24
C VAL A 216 -25.32 14.43 2.18
N THR A 217 -26.58 14.04 2.31
CA THR A 217 -27.70 14.55 1.51
C THR A 217 -28.73 15.19 2.43
N LEU A 218 -28.96 16.50 2.31
CA LEU A 218 -29.99 17.19 3.07
C LEU A 218 -31.36 17.00 2.41
N MET A 219 -32.35 16.57 3.20
CA MET A 219 -33.71 16.32 2.76
C MET A 219 -34.66 17.46 3.17
N ALA A 220 -34.47 17.98 4.39
CA ALA A 220 -35.29 19.04 4.97
C ALA A 220 -34.56 20.38 5.01
N ALA A 221 -34.18 20.87 3.83
CA ALA A 221 -33.52 22.16 3.65
C ALA A 221 -34.28 23.01 2.60
N PRO A 222 -34.00 24.33 2.52
CA PRO A 222 -34.45 25.18 1.42
C PRO A 222 -34.04 24.57 0.06
N LEU A 223 -34.86 24.78 -0.96
CA LEU A 223 -34.52 24.34 -2.32
C LEU A 223 -33.21 25.02 -2.77
N ALA A 224 -32.39 24.29 -3.52
CA ALA A 224 -31.12 24.80 -4.02
C ALA A 224 -31.36 25.99 -4.97
N ALA A 225 -30.53 27.04 -4.84
CA ALA A 225 -30.60 28.20 -5.71
C ALA A 225 -30.28 27.86 -7.18
N ASP A 226 -29.39 26.88 -7.40
CA ASP A 226 -29.04 26.37 -8.72
C ASP A 226 -29.24 24.83 -8.80
N PRO A 227 -30.44 24.36 -9.20
CA PRO A 227 -30.78 22.94 -9.23
C PRO A 227 -30.00 22.12 -10.27
N ASN A 228 -29.36 22.76 -11.25
CA ASN A 228 -28.72 22.07 -12.38
C ASN A 228 -27.26 21.70 -12.10
N ARG A 229 -26.76 21.93 -10.88
CA ARG A 229 -25.42 21.50 -10.45
C ARG A 229 -25.48 20.14 -9.76
N TYR A 230 -24.39 19.38 -9.88
CA TYR A 230 -24.24 18.11 -9.16
C TYR A 230 -24.26 18.29 -7.64
N LEU A 231 -23.57 19.32 -7.14
CA LEU A 231 -23.51 19.64 -5.72
C LEU A 231 -24.26 20.94 -5.45
N VAL A 232 -25.05 20.93 -4.38
CA VAL A 232 -25.79 22.12 -3.91
C VAL A 232 -24.94 22.93 -2.93
N GLY A 233 -25.35 24.16 -2.65
CA GLY A 233 -24.72 24.99 -1.63
C GLY A 233 -24.83 24.36 -0.23
N GLU A 234 -23.92 24.73 0.67
CA GLU A 234 -24.01 24.29 2.07
C GLU A 234 -25.34 24.71 2.68
N GLY A 235 -26.06 23.75 3.26
CA GLY A 235 -27.36 23.98 3.89
C GLY A 235 -28.55 23.99 2.92
N GLU A 236 -28.33 23.82 1.62
CA GLU A 236 -29.39 23.64 0.63
C GLU A 236 -29.80 22.17 0.50
N ARG A 237 -31.02 21.91 0.02
CA ARG A 237 -31.53 20.56 -0.18
C ARG A 237 -30.79 19.87 -1.32
N GLY A 238 -30.18 18.73 -1.02
CA GLY A 238 -29.38 17.96 -1.98
C GLY A 238 -28.07 17.45 -1.37
N VAL A 239 -27.21 16.90 -2.24
CA VAL A 239 -25.90 16.37 -1.83
C VAL A 239 -24.93 17.51 -1.51
N GLN A 240 -24.37 17.47 -0.31
CA GLN A 240 -23.51 18.51 0.22
C GLN A 240 -22.06 18.34 -0.26
N PRO A 241 -21.29 19.44 -0.40
CA PRO A 241 -19.88 19.38 -0.77
C PRO A 241 -18.98 18.83 0.34
N ARG A 242 -19.44 18.84 1.60
CA ARG A 242 -18.69 18.29 2.74
C ARG A 242 -19.16 16.89 3.09
N THR A 243 -18.18 16.03 3.36
CA THR A 243 -18.40 14.68 3.89
C THR A 243 -18.25 14.67 5.41
N GLU A 244 -18.96 13.75 6.07
CA GLU A 244 -18.75 13.45 7.48
C GLU A 244 -17.56 12.46 7.64
N PRO A 245 -16.67 12.68 8.63
CA PRO A 245 -15.60 11.73 8.96
C PRO A 245 -16.15 10.46 9.62
N GLU A 246 -15.28 9.46 9.76
CA GLU A 246 -15.56 8.21 10.46
C GLU A 246 -16.14 8.45 11.86
N GLY A 247 -16.96 7.49 12.30
CA GLY A 247 -17.61 7.54 13.60
C GLY A 247 -19.10 7.19 13.56
N PHE A 248 -19.65 7.09 14.76
CA PHE A 248 -21.02 6.71 14.99
C PHE A 248 -21.90 7.95 15.16
N ARG A 249 -23.03 8.01 14.45
CA ARG A 249 -23.87 9.20 14.39
C ARG A 249 -25.34 8.85 14.52
N TYR A 250 -26.01 9.53 15.44
CA TYR A 250 -27.47 9.60 15.47
C TYR A 250 -27.91 10.67 14.47
N ILE A 251 -28.69 10.26 13.47
CA ILE A 251 -29.15 11.12 12.39
C ILE A 251 -30.67 10.98 12.25
N ASN A 252 -31.35 12.11 12.07
CA ASN A 252 -32.75 12.12 11.67
C ASN A 252 -32.86 11.88 10.16
N PRO A 253 -33.41 10.75 9.68
CA PRO A 253 -33.48 10.44 8.24
C PRO A 253 -34.41 11.37 7.46
N PHE A 254 -35.32 12.10 8.12
CA PHE A 254 -36.13 13.13 7.46
C PHE A 254 -35.37 14.45 7.29
N GLU A 255 -34.33 14.68 8.10
CA GLU A 255 -33.50 15.88 8.02
C GLU A 255 -32.38 15.70 7.01
N LYS A 256 -31.56 14.66 7.21
CA LYS A 256 -30.41 14.35 6.36
C LYS A 256 -30.18 12.84 6.27
N ARG A 257 -29.64 12.41 5.13
CA ARG A 257 -29.13 11.06 4.89
C ARG A 257 -27.63 11.11 4.80
N VAL A 258 -26.95 10.18 5.46
CA VAL A 258 -25.49 10.02 5.37
C VAL A 258 -25.19 8.64 4.82
N THR A 259 -24.57 8.60 3.65
CA THR A 259 -24.24 7.37 2.94
C THR A 259 -22.75 7.10 3.12
N PRO A 260 -22.35 6.07 3.90
CA PRO A 260 -20.94 5.73 4.06
C PRO A 260 -20.40 5.13 2.76
N ILE A 261 -19.32 5.71 2.23
CA ILE A 261 -18.64 5.25 1.02
C ILE A 261 -17.18 4.96 1.34
N SER A 262 -16.67 3.82 0.86
CA SER A 262 -15.28 3.45 1.08
C SER A 262 -14.34 4.34 0.26
N ILE A 263 -13.32 4.86 0.93
CA ILE A 263 -12.18 5.57 0.32
C ILE A 263 -10.89 4.74 0.47
N ARG A 264 -11.05 3.43 0.71
CA ARG A 264 -9.94 2.49 0.75
C ARG A 264 -9.47 2.19 -0.67
N SER A 265 -8.21 1.81 -0.77
CA SER A 265 -7.64 1.30 -2.02
C SER A 265 -8.48 0.14 -2.57
N GLN A 266 -8.80 0.22 -3.85
CA GLN A 266 -9.45 -0.80 -4.66
C GLN A 266 -8.46 -1.26 -5.73
N ARG A 267 -8.55 -2.54 -6.10
CA ARG A 267 -7.73 -3.11 -7.16
C ARG A 267 -8.63 -3.72 -8.21
N TYR A 268 -8.54 -3.17 -9.42
CA TYR A 268 -9.23 -3.69 -10.58
C TYR A 268 -8.27 -4.51 -11.44
N GLU A 269 -8.60 -5.77 -11.69
CA GLU A 269 -7.77 -6.69 -12.49
C GLU A 269 -8.22 -6.74 -13.95
N MET A 270 -7.32 -6.39 -14.86
CA MET A 270 -7.54 -6.41 -16.30
C MET A 270 -7.12 -7.78 -16.86
N THR A 271 -7.87 -8.82 -16.50
CA THR A 271 -7.59 -10.22 -16.87
C THR A 271 -8.84 -10.92 -17.40
N GLY A 272 -8.65 -12.08 -18.04
CA GLY A 272 -9.77 -12.87 -18.60
C GLY A 272 -10.58 -12.09 -19.64
N ALA A 273 -11.84 -11.76 -19.32
CA ALA A 273 -12.72 -11.00 -20.20
C ALA A 273 -12.32 -9.52 -20.32
N ASP A 274 -11.62 -8.97 -19.32
CA ASP A 274 -11.23 -7.56 -19.25
C ASP A 274 -9.80 -7.29 -19.73
N VAL A 275 -9.15 -8.28 -20.35
CA VAL A 275 -7.87 -8.08 -21.04
C VAL A 275 -7.97 -6.94 -22.04
N ILE A 276 -6.99 -6.04 -22.00
CA ILE A 276 -6.96 -4.90 -22.91
C ILE A 276 -6.32 -5.34 -24.22
N ARG A 277 -6.99 -5.04 -25.33
CA ARG A 277 -6.50 -5.28 -26.69
C ARG A 277 -6.23 -3.97 -27.39
N PHE A 278 -5.08 -3.85 -28.03
CA PHE A 278 -4.75 -2.67 -28.82
C PHE A 278 -3.81 -3.00 -29.99
N PRO A 279 -3.90 -2.24 -31.10
CA PRO A 279 -2.96 -2.38 -32.20
C PRO A 279 -1.61 -1.72 -31.89
N SER A 280 -0.51 -2.39 -32.25
CA SER A 280 0.83 -1.81 -32.34
C SER A 280 0.97 -0.88 -33.56
N SER A 281 2.09 -0.15 -33.67
CA SER A 281 2.38 0.73 -34.83
C SER A 281 2.43 -0.03 -36.17
N ASP A 282 2.82 -1.30 -36.15
CA ASP A 282 2.84 -2.23 -37.28
C ASP A 282 1.54 -3.06 -37.42
N SER A 283 0.46 -2.63 -36.77
CA SER A 283 -0.91 -3.18 -36.91
C SER A 283 -1.11 -4.61 -36.40
N PHE A 284 -0.29 -5.08 -35.46
CA PHE A 284 -0.54 -6.34 -34.76
C PHE A 284 -1.42 -6.13 -33.52
N ASP A 285 -2.33 -7.06 -33.25
CA ASP A 285 -3.18 -7.03 -32.05
C ASP A 285 -2.39 -7.49 -30.82
N ILE A 286 -2.12 -6.58 -29.89
CA ILE A 286 -1.41 -6.84 -28.65
C ILE A 286 -2.43 -7.01 -27.53
N GLN A 287 -2.28 -8.08 -26.76
CA GLN A 287 -3.04 -8.31 -25.54
C GLN A 287 -2.22 -7.88 -24.32
N LEU A 288 -2.85 -7.15 -23.40
CA LEU A 288 -2.23 -6.66 -22.18
C LEU A 288 -3.02 -7.11 -20.97
N GLU A 289 -2.30 -7.72 -20.03
CA GLU A 289 -2.81 -8.08 -18.72
C GLU A 289 -2.12 -7.25 -17.64
N GLY A 290 -2.89 -6.82 -16.65
CA GLY A 290 -2.36 -6.02 -15.56
C GLY A 290 -3.41 -5.73 -14.51
N PHE A 291 -3.10 -4.79 -13.62
CA PHE A 291 -4.08 -4.28 -12.67
C PHE A 291 -3.88 -2.79 -12.44
N VAL A 292 -4.96 -2.14 -12.04
CA VAL A 292 -4.95 -0.74 -11.62
C VAL A 292 -5.39 -0.70 -10.17
N GLU A 293 -4.54 -0.16 -9.31
CA GLU A 293 -4.85 0.12 -7.92
C GLU A 293 -5.18 1.61 -7.77
N TRP A 294 -6.34 1.90 -7.20
CA TRP A 294 -6.93 3.24 -7.18
C TRP A 294 -7.74 3.48 -5.92
N THR A 295 -7.97 4.75 -5.59
CA THR A 295 -8.86 5.15 -4.50
C THR A 295 -9.68 6.38 -4.90
N VAL A 296 -10.83 6.58 -4.25
CA VAL A 296 -11.63 7.79 -4.43
C VAL A 296 -11.03 8.92 -3.61
N SER A 297 -10.82 10.07 -4.25
CA SER A 297 -10.31 11.26 -3.57
C SER A 297 -11.31 11.75 -2.51
N PRO A 298 -10.95 11.85 -1.23
CA PRO A 298 -11.89 12.23 -0.17
C PRO A 298 -12.53 13.61 -0.38
N GLU A 299 -11.79 14.54 -0.98
CA GLU A 299 -12.26 15.91 -1.24
C GLU A 299 -13.31 15.97 -2.36
N LYS A 300 -13.18 15.11 -3.37
CA LYS A 300 -14.10 15.05 -4.51
C LYS A 300 -15.18 13.98 -4.36
N LEU A 301 -15.16 13.20 -3.28
CA LEU A 301 -16.07 12.09 -3.05
C LEU A 301 -17.55 12.46 -3.26
N PRO A 302 -18.09 13.60 -2.75
CA PRO A 302 -19.48 13.94 -3.00
C PRO A 302 -19.79 14.14 -4.48
N LEU A 303 -18.88 14.76 -5.22
CA LEU A 303 -19.04 14.98 -6.66
C LEU A 303 -19.04 13.65 -7.41
N VAL A 304 -18.07 12.78 -7.10
CA VAL A 304 -17.96 11.43 -7.66
C VAL A 304 -19.22 10.61 -7.36
N TYR A 305 -19.73 10.71 -6.13
CA TYR A 305 -20.96 10.04 -5.73
C TYR A 305 -22.15 10.48 -6.60
N VAL A 306 -22.40 11.78 -6.77
CA VAL A 306 -23.54 12.22 -7.58
C VAL A 306 -23.38 11.87 -9.07
N GLN A 307 -22.15 11.92 -9.58
CA GLN A 307 -21.89 11.67 -11.00
C GLN A 307 -22.02 10.21 -11.40
N TYR A 308 -21.58 9.28 -10.54
CA TYR A 308 -21.41 7.88 -10.91
C TYR A 308 -22.25 6.91 -10.06
N SER A 309 -22.80 7.34 -8.91
CA SER A 309 -23.57 6.45 -8.04
C SER A 309 -24.96 6.19 -8.59
N GLU A 310 -25.24 4.92 -8.86
CA GLU A 310 -26.59 4.38 -8.98
C GLU A 310 -26.82 3.41 -7.82
N GLY A 311 -27.57 3.84 -6.79
CA GLY A 311 -27.78 3.03 -5.59
C GLY A 311 -26.49 2.80 -4.80
N ASN A 312 -26.17 1.54 -4.48
CA ASN A 312 -25.03 1.17 -3.63
C ASN A 312 -23.78 0.73 -4.41
N LEU A 313 -23.75 0.88 -5.74
CA LEU A 313 -22.74 0.27 -6.62
C LEU A 313 -21.70 1.28 -7.14
N LEU A 314 -21.28 2.24 -6.32
CA LEU A 314 -20.35 3.29 -6.79
C LEU A 314 -19.03 2.70 -7.30
N ILE A 315 -18.43 1.75 -6.57
CA ILE A 315 -17.11 1.21 -6.93
C ILE A 315 -17.16 0.48 -8.28
N GLU A 316 -18.11 -0.45 -8.44
CA GLU A 316 -18.32 -1.19 -9.69
C GLU A 316 -18.56 -0.22 -10.87
N ARG A 317 -19.38 0.82 -10.65
CA ARG A 317 -19.61 1.84 -11.68
C ARG A 317 -18.36 2.61 -12.06
N LEU A 318 -17.51 2.97 -11.11
CA LEU A 318 -16.24 3.65 -11.42
C LEU A 318 -15.30 2.77 -12.23
N GLU A 319 -15.28 1.46 -11.97
CA GLU A 319 -14.50 0.51 -12.75
C GLU A 319 -14.98 0.45 -14.20
N GLU A 320 -16.29 0.28 -14.42
CA GLU A 320 -16.90 0.16 -15.74
C GLU A 320 -16.87 1.47 -16.56
N THR A 321 -17.06 2.62 -15.90
CA THR A 321 -17.28 3.91 -16.57
C THR A 321 -16.05 4.80 -16.62
N VAL A 322 -15.08 4.60 -15.72
CA VAL A 322 -13.88 5.45 -15.64
C VAL A 322 -12.60 4.64 -15.81
N ILE A 323 -12.33 3.68 -14.92
CA ILE A 323 -11.04 2.98 -14.87
C ILE A 323 -10.80 2.19 -16.15
N LEU A 324 -11.70 1.26 -16.50
CA LEU A 324 -11.53 0.39 -17.65
C LEU A 324 -11.55 1.15 -18.99
N PRO A 325 -12.47 2.12 -19.24
CA PRO A 325 -12.45 2.90 -20.47
C PRO A 325 -11.17 3.73 -20.64
N TYR A 326 -10.70 4.41 -19.59
CA TYR A 326 -9.46 5.17 -19.65
C TYR A 326 -8.24 4.27 -19.81
N ALA A 327 -8.19 3.14 -19.08
CA ALA A 327 -7.13 2.17 -19.24
C ALA A 327 -7.05 1.67 -20.69
N ARG A 328 -8.17 1.26 -21.29
CA ARG A 328 -8.25 0.84 -22.70
C ARG A 328 -7.79 1.94 -23.65
N SER A 329 -8.26 3.16 -23.45
CA SER A 329 -7.92 4.31 -24.30
C SER A 329 -6.42 4.64 -24.23
N PHE A 330 -5.84 4.69 -23.04
CA PHE A 330 -4.43 5.03 -22.87
C PHE A 330 -3.49 3.89 -23.25
N CYS A 331 -3.83 2.63 -22.98
CA CYS A 331 -3.11 1.50 -23.52
C CYS A 331 -3.08 1.53 -25.04
N ARG A 332 -4.21 1.84 -25.70
CA ARG A 332 -4.26 1.97 -27.16
C ARG A 332 -3.39 3.12 -27.67
N LEU A 333 -3.47 4.28 -27.03
CA LEU A 333 -2.72 5.47 -27.45
C LEU A 333 -1.21 5.26 -27.28
N VAL A 334 -0.77 4.83 -26.09
CA VAL A 334 0.65 4.56 -25.82
C VAL A 334 1.15 3.37 -26.64
N GLY A 335 0.33 2.31 -26.75
CA GLY A 335 0.69 1.08 -27.44
C GLY A 335 0.90 1.24 -28.94
N SER A 336 0.12 2.13 -29.58
CA SER A 336 0.26 2.44 -31.00
C SER A 336 1.58 3.12 -31.39
N GLN A 337 2.38 3.57 -30.42
CA GLN A 337 3.69 4.20 -30.65
C GLN A 337 4.83 3.19 -30.81
N TYR A 338 4.61 1.93 -30.41
CA TYR A 338 5.65 0.89 -30.38
C TYR A 338 5.33 -0.23 -31.37
N ASN A 339 6.38 -0.82 -31.93
CA ASN A 339 6.24 -1.99 -32.80
C ASN A 339 5.98 -3.25 -31.97
N ALA A 340 5.29 -4.25 -32.53
CA ALA A 340 4.97 -5.50 -31.82
C ALA A 340 6.22 -6.21 -31.25
N ARG A 341 7.34 -6.16 -31.98
CA ARG A 341 8.64 -6.72 -31.55
C ARG A 341 9.18 -6.05 -30.29
N GLU A 342 8.92 -4.77 -30.09
CA GLU A 342 9.47 -4.00 -28.98
C GLU A 342 8.82 -4.40 -27.65
N PHE A 343 7.59 -4.91 -27.67
CA PHE A 343 6.92 -5.44 -26.47
C PHE A 343 7.51 -6.76 -25.97
N ILE A 344 8.37 -7.43 -26.77
CA ILE A 344 9.07 -8.65 -26.35
C ILE A 344 10.27 -8.30 -25.46
N SER A 345 10.89 -7.13 -25.63
CA SER A 345 12.03 -6.70 -24.81
C SER A 345 11.59 -6.08 -23.47
N GLY A 346 12.33 -6.37 -22.40
CA GLY A 346 12.00 -5.90 -21.05
C GLY A 346 12.00 -4.37 -20.88
N ASP A 347 12.92 -3.66 -21.53
CA ASP A 347 13.07 -2.21 -21.38
C ASP A 347 11.86 -1.42 -21.89
N THR A 348 11.25 -1.88 -22.99
CA THR A 348 10.06 -1.24 -23.55
C THR A 348 8.86 -1.40 -22.63
N LYS A 349 8.71 -2.56 -21.98
CA LYS A 349 7.62 -2.80 -21.02
C LYS A 349 7.63 -1.76 -19.88
N ILE A 350 8.82 -1.44 -19.37
CA ILE A 350 9.00 -0.45 -18.30
C ILE A 350 8.62 0.95 -18.77
N LYS A 351 9.07 1.36 -19.96
CA LYS A 351 8.73 2.68 -20.55
C LYS A 351 7.24 2.80 -20.85
N PHE A 352 6.66 1.74 -21.41
CA PHE A 352 5.22 1.67 -21.67
C PHE A 352 4.42 1.81 -20.37
N GLN A 353 4.79 1.04 -19.32
CA GLN A 353 4.10 1.10 -18.04
C GLN A 353 4.15 2.50 -17.43
N SER A 354 5.32 3.15 -17.43
CA SER A 354 5.45 4.48 -16.84
C SER A 354 4.63 5.54 -17.59
N GLU A 355 4.58 5.50 -18.93
CA GLU A 355 3.77 6.44 -19.71
C GLU A 355 2.27 6.15 -19.57
N PHE A 356 1.88 4.87 -19.58
CA PHE A 356 0.50 4.43 -19.35
C PHE A 356 0.00 4.89 -17.98
N GLU A 357 0.77 4.62 -16.93
CA GLU A 357 0.43 5.01 -15.56
C GLU A 357 0.32 6.53 -15.43
N ALA A 358 1.26 7.29 -16.00
CA ALA A 358 1.25 8.75 -15.94
C ALA A 358 -0.03 9.35 -16.57
N ARG A 359 -0.39 8.89 -17.77
CA ARG A 359 -1.60 9.37 -18.47
C ARG A 359 -2.87 8.97 -17.74
N LEU A 360 -2.95 7.73 -17.25
CA LEU A 360 -4.11 7.23 -16.50
C LEU A 360 -4.28 8.03 -15.20
N ARG A 361 -3.19 8.25 -14.46
CA ARG A 361 -3.18 9.04 -13.21
C ARG A 361 -3.66 10.47 -13.45
N GLU A 362 -3.19 11.14 -14.51
CA GLU A 362 -3.62 12.51 -14.84
C GLU A 362 -5.11 12.60 -15.20
N ALA A 363 -5.62 11.66 -16.00
CA ALA A 363 -7.01 11.66 -16.42
C ALA A 363 -7.97 11.32 -15.26
N CYS A 364 -7.66 10.28 -14.49
CA CYS A 364 -8.47 9.86 -13.34
C CYS A 364 -8.50 10.91 -12.23
N LYS A 365 -7.38 11.62 -11.97
CA LYS A 365 -7.32 12.67 -10.95
C LYS A 365 -8.31 13.82 -11.22
N ARG A 366 -8.54 14.14 -12.51
CA ARG A 366 -9.55 15.13 -12.90
C ARG A 366 -10.96 14.68 -12.50
N GLN A 367 -11.25 13.40 -12.64
CA GLN A 367 -12.52 12.76 -12.24
C GLN A 367 -12.65 12.50 -10.73
N GLY A 368 -11.65 12.84 -9.92
CA GLY A 368 -11.68 12.61 -8.48
C GLY A 368 -11.30 11.19 -8.04
N ILE A 369 -10.57 10.49 -8.90
CA ILE A 369 -10.00 9.17 -8.62
C ILE A 369 -8.47 9.30 -8.59
N ASP A 370 -7.86 8.85 -7.50
CA ASP A 370 -6.42 8.83 -7.34
C ASP A 370 -5.87 7.45 -7.68
N ILE A 371 -5.06 7.37 -8.74
CA ILE A 371 -4.35 6.14 -9.13
C ILE A 371 -3.11 5.99 -8.25
N LEU A 372 -3.05 4.91 -7.48
CA LEU A 372 -1.90 4.58 -6.63
C LEU A 372 -0.80 3.95 -7.48
N GLN A 373 -1.16 2.94 -8.27
CA GLN A 373 -0.29 2.27 -9.22
C GLN A 373 -1.08 1.64 -10.37
N ALA A 374 -0.45 1.52 -11.54
CA ALA A 374 -0.99 0.77 -12.66
C ALA A 374 0.13 -0.11 -13.23
N LEU A 375 0.06 -1.41 -12.97
CA LEU A 375 1.12 -2.35 -13.32
C LEU A 375 0.70 -3.22 -14.50
N VAL A 376 1.65 -3.41 -15.41
CA VAL A 376 1.52 -4.31 -16.55
C VAL A 376 2.19 -5.63 -16.18
N ARG A 377 1.39 -6.70 -16.09
CA ARG A 377 1.86 -8.03 -15.74
C ARG A 377 2.44 -8.73 -16.95
N ASP A 378 1.68 -8.78 -18.04
CA ASP A 378 2.12 -9.40 -19.27
C ASP A 378 1.62 -8.65 -20.50
N ILE A 379 2.41 -8.75 -21.56
CA ILE A 379 2.10 -8.23 -22.88
C ILE A 379 2.33 -9.37 -23.86
N VAL A 380 1.25 -9.81 -24.50
CA VAL A 380 1.23 -10.97 -25.38
C VAL A 380 0.99 -10.51 -26.81
N PRO A 381 2.04 -10.49 -27.66
CA PRO A 381 1.88 -10.34 -29.11
C PRO A 381 1.26 -11.60 -29.74
N PRO A 382 0.72 -11.51 -30.97
CA PRO A 382 0.19 -12.67 -31.69
C PRO A 382 1.24 -13.75 -31.95
N ASP A 383 0.86 -15.02 -31.87
CA ASP A 383 1.78 -16.16 -32.06
C ASP A 383 2.43 -16.20 -33.44
N ALA A 384 1.75 -15.69 -34.47
CA ALA A 384 2.23 -15.66 -35.85
C ALA A 384 3.58 -14.93 -36.03
N ILE A 385 3.87 -13.94 -35.17
CA ILE A 385 5.16 -13.21 -35.19
C ILE A 385 6.11 -13.62 -34.08
N LYS A 386 5.57 -14.18 -32.98
CA LYS A 386 6.37 -14.59 -31.83
C LYS A 386 7.41 -15.65 -32.22
N ASN A 387 7.00 -16.67 -32.99
CA ASN A 387 7.89 -17.77 -33.37
C ASN A 387 9.00 -17.32 -34.34
N PRO A 388 8.71 -16.64 -35.47
CA PRO A 388 9.75 -16.18 -36.39
C PRO A 388 10.73 -15.19 -35.77
N ILE A 389 10.28 -14.33 -34.84
CA ILE A 389 11.16 -13.38 -34.15
C ILE A 389 12.08 -14.11 -33.17
N ASN A 390 11.55 -15.05 -32.38
CA ASN A 390 12.35 -15.87 -31.49
C ASN A 390 13.39 -16.69 -32.27
N GLU A 391 12.99 -17.31 -33.38
CA GLU A 391 13.89 -18.04 -34.29
C GLU A 391 14.99 -17.14 -34.86
N ARG A 392 14.64 -15.92 -35.30
CA ARG A 392 15.64 -14.94 -35.78
C ARG A 392 16.61 -14.50 -34.69
N GLU A 393 16.15 -14.30 -33.46
CA GLU A 393 17.01 -13.87 -32.36
C GLU A 393 17.94 -15.01 -31.92
N ILE A 394 17.45 -16.25 -31.89
CA ILE A 394 18.26 -17.47 -31.70
C ILE A 394 19.30 -17.58 -32.83
N ALA A 395 18.89 -17.38 -34.09
CA ALA A 395 19.80 -17.42 -35.22
C ALA A 395 20.91 -16.35 -35.12
N LYS A 396 20.58 -15.11 -34.69
CA LYS A 396 21.60 -14.09 -34.44
C LYS A 396 22.56 -14.47 -33.32
N GLN A 397 22.07 -15.06 -32.24
CA GLN A 397 22.92 -15.56 -31.16
C GLN A 397 23.84 -16.69 -31.66
N GLN A 398 23.33 -17.60 -32.50
CA GLN A 398 24.12 -18.65 -33.14
C GLN A 398 25.19 -18.08 -34.07
N ILE A 399 24.85 -17.09 -34.92
CA ILE A 399 25.82 -16.40 -35.79
C ILE A 399 26.94 -15.79 -34.94
N ARG A 400 26.60 -15.06 -33.88
CA ARG A 400 27.58 -14.46 -32.97
C ARG A 400 28.46 -15.50 -32.28
N SER A 401 27.89 -16.64 -31.89
CA SER A 401 28.66 -17.75 -31.31
C SER A 401 29.62 -18.38 -32.33
N LEU A 402 29.17 -18.59 -33.57
CA LEU A 402 30.01 -19.10 -34.66
C LEU A 402 31.13 -18.12 -35.02
N GLU A 403 30.87 -16.82 -35.08
CA GLU A 403 31.89 -15.79 -35.28
C GLU A 403 32.96 -15.84 -34.20
N GLN A 404 32.56 -15.98 -32.92
CA GLN A 404 33.49 -16.16 -31.81
C GLN A 404 34.31 -17.45 -31.97
N GLN A 405 33.68 -18.56 -32.36
CA GLN A 405 34.39 -19.82 -32.61
C GLN A 405 35.39 -19.70 -33.76
N ILE A 406 35.03 -19.03 -34.85
CA ILE A 406 35.92 -18.76 -35.99
C ILE A 406 37.10 -17.90 -35.54
N GLN A 407 36.86 -16.85 -34.74
CA GLN A 407 37.91 -15.99 -34.23
C GLN A 407 38.88 -16.78 -33.33
N VAL A 408 38.36 -17.61 -32.43
CA VAL A 408 39.19 -18.50 -31.58
C VAL A 408 39.97 -19.49 -32.44
N ALA A 409 39.36 -20.14 -33.41
CA ALA A 409 40.02 -21.08 -34.32
C ALA A 409 41.12 -20.40 -35.16
N ALA A 410 40.88 -19.20 -35.69
CA ALA A 410 41.87 -18.42 -36.42
C ALA A 410 43.05 -18.04 -35.52
N SER A 411 42.78 -17.66 -34.27
CA SER A 411 43.80 -17.33 -33.27
C SER A 411 44.64 -18.56 -32.90
N MET A 412 44.01 -19.72 -32.73
CA MET A 412 44.71 -20.99 -32.51
C MET A 412 45.54 -21.42 -33.72
N ALA A 413 45.03 -21.25 -34.94
CA ALA A 413 45.76 -21.56 -36.16
C ALA A 413 46.99 -20.66 -36.35
N GLU A 414 46.87 -19.38 -36.00
CA GLU A 414 48.00 -18.44 -36.02
C GLU A 414 49.04 -18.79 -34.95
N LEU A 415 48.61 -19.12 -33.72
CA LEU A 415 49.50 -19.60 -32.66
C LEU A 415 50.26 -20.86 -33.12
N ALA A 416 49.57 -21.83 -33.70
CA ALA A 416 50.19 -23.06 -34.22
C ALA A 416 51.21 -22.77 -35.34
N ARG A 417 50.91 -21.82 -36.25
CA ARG A 417 51.88 -21.36 -37.25
C ARG A 417 53.10 -20.70 -36.62
N GLN A 418 52.90 -19.85 -35.60
CA GLN A 418 53.98 -19.21 -34.87
C GLN A 418 54.87 -20.24 -34.15
N GLU A 419 54.29 -21.24 -33.50
CA GLU A 419 55.02 -22.34 -32.87
C GLU A 419 55.81 -23.18 -33.89
N GLN A 420 55.21 -23.50 -35.05
CA GLN A 420 55.91 -24.19 -36.13
C GLN A 420 57.08 -23.36 -36.68
N MET A 421 56.88 -22.06 -36.92
CA MET A 421 57.95 -21.15 -37.36
C MET A 421 59.05 -21.03 -36.30
N ALA A 422 58.68 -20.93 -35.02
CA ALA A 422 59.64 -20.89 -33.92
C ALA A 422 60.47 -22.19 -33.87
N THR A 423 59.83 -23.35 -34.03
CA THR A 423 60.49 -24.66 -34.07
C THR A 423 61.41 -24.77 -35.30
N GLN A 424 60.98 -24.28 -36.46
CA GLN A 424 61.79 -24.26 -37.67
C GLN A 424 62.99 -23.33 -37.53
N ASN A 425 62.79 -22.14 -36.96
CA ASN A 425 63.86 -21.18 -36.68
C ASN A 425 64.86 -21.72 -35.66
N GLN A 426 64.42 -22.47 -34.65
CA GLN A 426 65.32 -23.19 -33.73
C GLN A 426 66.17 -24.21 -34.49
N LYS A 427 65.57 -25.05 -35.34
CA LYS A 427 66.30 -26.02 -36.18
C LYS A 427 67.30 -25.34 -37.13
N ILE A 428 66.92 -24.23 -37.76
CA ILE A 428 67.82 -23.42 -38.60
C ILE A 428 68.95 -22.83 -37.75
N GLY A 429 68.66 -22.33 -36.56
CA GLY A 429 69.66 -21.81 -35.62
C GLY A 429 70.68 -22.87 -35.19
N GLU A 430 70.23 -24.09 -34.90
CA GLU A 430 71.10 -25.24 -34.58
C GLU A 430 71.97 -25.64 -35.78
N ALA A 431 71.39 -25.72 -36.99
CA ALA A 431 72.13 -26.01 -38.21
C ALA A 431 73.19 -24.94 -38.50
N ASN A 432 72.83 -23.65 -38.38
CA ASN A 432 73.76 -22.54 -38.53
C ASN A 432 74.88 -22.59 -37.48
N LYS A 433 74.58 -22.97 -36.24
CA LYS A 433 75.59 -23.15 -35.18
C LYS A 433 76.57 -24.27 -35.54
N GLN A 434 76.09 -25.37 -36.12
CA GLN A 434 76.96 -26.44 -36.62
C GLN A 434 77.87 -25.96 -37.76
N VAL A 435 77.32 -25.26 -38.74
CA VAL A 435 78.08 -24.68 -39.86
C VAL A 435 79.16 -23.72 -39.36
N VAL A 436 78.82 -22.80 -38.46
CA VAL A 436 79.78 -21.85 -37.86
C VAL A 436 80.85 -22.59 -37.05
N THR A 437 80.49 -23.65 -36.33
CA THR A 437 81.46 -24.46 -35.56
C THR A 437 82.43 -25.19 -36.49
N ILE A 438 81.95 -25.73 -37.61
CA ILE A 438 82.78 -26.38 -38.64
C ILE A 438 83.71 -25.34 -39.28
N ILE A 439 83.19 -24.19 -39.73
CA ILE A 439 83.99 -23.12 -40.35
C ILE A 439 85.07 -22.63 -39.38
N LYS A 440 84.73 -22.30 -38.13
CA LYS A 440 85.73 -21.86 -37.13
C LYS A 440 86.80 -22.90 -36.87
N LYS A 441 86.44 -24.19 -36.80
CA LYS A 441 87.40 -25.27 -36.61
C LYS A 441 88.34 -25.40 -37.81
N SER A 442 87.82 -25.24 -39.03
CA SER A 442 88.61 -25.24 -40.27
C SER A 442 89.51 -24.01 -40.39
N GLU A 443 89.04 -22.81 -40.04
CA GLU A 443 89.85 -21.59 -39.97
C GLU A 443 90.99 -21.74 -38.95
N GLN A 444 90.67 -22.24 -37.76
CA GLN A 444 91.66 -22.45 -36.71
C GLN A 444 92.72 -23.49 -37.13
N GLN A 445 92.33 -24.57 -37.81
CA GLN A 445 93.27 -25.54 -38.38
C GLN A 445 94.17 -24.92 -39.46
N ARG A 446 93.60 -24.11 -40.36
CA ARG A 446 94.34 -23.38 -41.40
C ARG A 446 95.35 -22.42 -40.77
N ASP A 447 94.94 -21.65 -39.76
CA ASP A 447 95.80 -20.65 -39.12
C ASP A 447 96.94 -21.30 -38.33
N VAL A 448 96.70 -22.45 -37.66
CA VAL A 448 97.77 -23.25 -37.04
C VAL A 448 98.76 -23.77 -38.09
N ALA A 449 98.26 -24.24 -39.24
CA ALA A 449 99.12 -24.71 -40.34
C ALA A 449 99.97 -23.58 -40.94
N LEU A 450 99.39 -22.40 -41.18
CA LEU A 450 100.13 -21.22 -41.66
C LEU A 450 101.19 -20.75 -40.65
N THR A 451 100.87 -20.80 -39.35
CA THR A 451 101.82 -20.42 -38.29
C THR A 451 103.02 -21.35 -38.26
N ARG A 452 102.80 -22.67 -38.34
CA ARG A 452 103.89 -23.66 -38.44
C ARG A 452 104.74 -23.43 -39.68
N ALA A 453 104.12 -23.26 -40.85
CA ALA A 453 104.86 -23.01 -42.09
C ALA A 453 105.71 -21.73 -42.04
N ARG A 454 105.23 -20.68 -41.36
CA ARG A 454 106.03 -19.45 -41.13
C ARG A 454 107.19 -19.68 -40.18
N GLN A 455 106.99 -20.44 -39.09
CA GLN A 455 108.08 -20.81 -38.18
C GLN A 455 109.16 -21.63 -38.90
N ASP A 456 108.76 -22.63 -39.70
CA ASP A 456 109.69 -23.46 -40.47
C ASP A 456 110.51 -22.61 -41.47
N LEU A 457 109.87 -21.64 -42.13
CA LEU A 457 110.55 -20.67 -43.00
C LEU A 457 111.57 -19.82 -42.23
N GLU A 458 111.23 -19.31 -41.05
CA GLU A 458 112.15 -18.53 -40.21
C GLU A 458 113.34 -19.37 -39.74
N VAL A 459 113.11 -20.61 -39.29
CA VAL A 459 114.19 -21.54 -38.90
C VAL A 459 115.12 -21.79 -40.09
N ALA A 460 114.56 -22.06 -41.28
CA ALA A 460 115.36 -22.28 -42.48
C ALA A 460 116.18 -21.04 -42.89
N ARG A 461 115.62 -19.83 -42.76
CA ARG A 461 116.35 -18.58 -43.00
C ARG A 461 117.48 -18.38 -42.01
N LEU A 462 117.22 -18.63 -40.73
CA LEU A 462 118.22 -18.52 -39.68
C LEU A 462 119.38 -19.49 -39.96
N MET A 463 119.10 -20.76 -40.28
CA MET A 463 120.11 -21.77 -40.63
C MET A 463 120.95 -21.36 -41.85
N LEU A 464 120.33 -20.79 -42.88
CA LEU A 464 121.04 -20.28 -44.06
C LEU A 464 121.98 -19.12 -43.69
N GLU A 465 121.56 -18.23 -42.79
CA GLU A 465 122.39 -17.13 -42.30
C GLU A 465 123.57 -17.65 -41.45
N THR A 466 123.35 -18.62 -40.54
CA THR A 466 124.44 -19.25 -39.78
C THR A 466 125.43 -19.94 -40.69
N ALA A 467 124.97 -20.74 -41.65
CA ALA A 467 125.85 -21.41 -42.61
C ALA A 467 126.69 -20.42 -43.44
N ARG A 468 126.13 -19.27 -43.83
CA ARG A 468 126.89 -18.19 -44.50
C ARG A 468 127.95 -17.58 -43.60
N LYS A 469 127.62 -17.32 -42.32
CA LYS A 469 128.58 -16.77 -41.34
C LYS A 469 129.70 -17.77 -41.04
N GLU A 470 129.39 -19.06 -40.92
CA GLU A 470 130.37 -20.13 -40.75
C GLU A 470 131.29 -20.26 -41.96
N ALA A 471 130.75 -20.22 -43.18
CA ALA A 471 131.54 -20.26 -44.41
C ALA A 471 132.49 -19.06 -44.53
N ALA A 472 132.03 -17.86 -44.16
CA ALA A 472 132.88 -16.66 -44.12
C ALA A 472 133.99 -16.78 -43.07
N ALA A 473 133.68 -17.27 -41.87
CA ALA A 473 134.66 -17.50 -40.81
C ALA A 473 135.72 -18.55 -41.21
N LEU A 474 135.31 -19.61 -41.92
CA LEU A 474 136.21 -20.65 -42.43
C LEU A 474 137.17 -20.09 -43.49
N LEU A 475 136.67 -19.29 -44.44
CA LEU A 475 137.50 -18.64 -45.46
C LEU A 475 138.53 -17.69 -44.86
N GLU A 476 138.14 -16.87 -43.89
CA GLU A 476 139.06 -15.95 -43.21
C GLU A 476 140.10 -16.70 -42.36
N ARG A 477 139.72 -17.80 -41.68
CA ARG A 477 140.69 -18.71 -41.03
C ARG A 477 141.68 -19.31 -42.02
N GLY A 478 141.20 -19.81 -43.16
CA GLY A 478 142.04 -20.44 -44.18
C GLY A 478 143.05 -19.47 -44.81
N LYS A 479 142.64 -18.21 -45.06
CA LYS A 479 143.55 -17.14 -45.51
C LYS A 479 144.62 -16.83 -44.45
N ALA A 480 144.21 -16.68 -43.19
CA ALA A 480 145.14 -16.41 -42.10
C ALA A 480 146.18 -17.54 -41.92
N GLU A 481 145.76 -18.81 -42.01
CA GLU A 481 146.69 -19.95 -41.96
C GLU A 481 147.66 -19.98 -43.15
N ALA A 482 147.16 -19.70 -44.36
CA ALA A 482 148.00 -19.63 -45.56
C ALA A 482 149.05 -18.51 -45.47
N ASP A 483 148.67 -17.33 -44.97
CA ASP A 483 149.58 -16.19 -44.77
C ASP A 483 150.68 -16.52 -43.74
N VAL A 484 150.35 -17.21 -42.65
CA VAL A 484 151.34 -17.67 -41.66
C VAL A 484 152.36 -18.63 -42.28
N VAL A 485 151.91 -19.57 -43.11
CA VAL A 485 152.81 -20.52 -43.80
C VAL A 485 153.70 -19.80 -44.81
N LEU A 486 153.15 -18.89 -45.61
CA LEU A 486 153.89 -18.10 -46.59
C LEU A 486 155.00 -17.27 -45.92
N LEU A 487 154.64 -16.51 -44.87
CA LEU A 487 155.57 -15.67 -44.11
C LEU A 487 156.69 -16.50 -43.47
N ARG A 488 156.37 -17.67 -42.91
CA ARG A 488 157.38 -18.58 -42.32
C ARG A 488 158.33 -19.12 -43.38
N LYS A 489 157.84 -19.52 -44.55
CA LYS A 489 158.68 -20.04 -45.64
C LYS A 489 159.55 -18.96 -46.29
N GLN A 490 159.05 -17.73 -46.40
CA GLN A 490 159.87 -16.60 -46.83
C GLN A 490 161.01 -16.31 -45.85
N ALA A 491 160.76 -16.38 -44.54
CA ALA A 491 161.78 -16.18 -43.50
C ALA A 491 162.86 -17.29 -43.48
N GLU A 492 162.52 -18.52 -43.83
CA GLU A 492 163.49 -19.63 -43.98
C GLU A 492 164.34 -19.49 -45.26
N ALA A 493 163.77 -18.97 -46.35
CA ALA A 493 164.43 -18.88 -47.66
C ALA A 493 165.42 -17.69 -47.77
N GLU A 494 165.13 -16.56 -47.13
CA GLU A 494 165.98 -15.36 -47.21
C GLU A 494 167.44 -15.56 -46.72
N PRO A 495 167.69 -16.18 -45.54
CA PRO A 495 169.05 -16.43 -45.06
C PRO A 495 169.82 -17.36 -46.00
N LEU A 496 169.16 -18.41 -46.51
CA LEU A 496 169.74 -19.35 -47.47
C LEU A 496 170.12 -18.64 -48.78
N ARG A 497 169.25 -17.76 -49.28
CA ARG A 497 169.54 -16.97 -50.48
C ARG A 497 170.75 -16.05 -50.29
N ARG A 498 170.83 -15.36 -49.15
CA ARG A 498 171.96 -14.46 -48.82
C ARG A 498 173.28 -15.23 -48.63
N GLN A 499 173.23 -16.44 -48.07
CA GLN A 499 174.42 -17.29 -47.95
C GLN A 499 174.93 -17.78 -49.30
N VAL A 500 174.03 -18.17 -50.23
CA VAL A 500 174.41 -18.57 -51.58
C VAL A 500 174.98 -17.39 -52.39
N GLU A 501 174.40 -16.18 -52.26
CA GLU A 501 174.91 -14.96 -52.92
C GLU A 501 176.34 -14.60 -52.46
N ALA A 502 176.71 -14.85 -51.20
CA ALA A 502 178.03 -14.50 -50.66
C ALA A 502 179.20 -15.33 -51.23
N PHE A 503 178.94 -16.52 -51.78
CA PHE A 503 179.96 -17.41 -52.35
C PHE A 503 180.05 -17.35 -53.88
N GLY A 504 179.26 -16.49 -54.54
CA GLY A 504 179.29 -16.25 -55.98
C GLY A 504 178.65 -17.34 -56.85
N ASP A 505 178.57 -18.57 -56.37
CA ASP A 505 178.00 -19.74 -57.07
C ASP A 505 177.57 -20.82 -56.03
N GLY A 506 176.47 -21.52 -56.32
CA GLY A 506 175.97 -22.63 -55.51
C GLY A 506 176.92 -23.84 -55.44
N GLN A 507 177.77 -24.06 -56.45
CA GLN A 507 178.80 -25.09 -56.43
C GLN A 507 179.93 -24.76 -55.44
N ALA A 508 180.30 -23.47 -55.33
CA ALA A 508 181.27 -22.98 -54.37
C ALA A 508 180.74 -23.03 -52.92
N TYR A 509 179.46 -22.71 -52.70
CA TYR A 509 178.80 -22.85 -51.39
C TYR A 509 178.68 -24.33 -50.97
N ALA A 510 178.33 -25.23 -51.90
CA ALA A 510 178.26 -26.66 -51.63
C ALA A 510 179.64 -27.27 -51.31
N GLN A 511 180.72 -26.82 -51.98
CA GLN A 511 182.08 -27.23 -51.61
C GLN A 511 182.47 -26.77 -50.20
N TYR A 512 182.13 -25.53 -49.79
CA TYR A 512 182.35 -25.07 -48.42
C TYR A 512 181.52 -25.84 -47.38
N PHE A 513 180.24 -26.10 -47.68
CA PHE A 513 179.29 -26.76 -46.77
C PHE A 513 179.61 -28.25 -46.53
N PHE A 514 180.27 -28.94 -47.48
CA PHE A 514 180.64 -30.37 -47.35
C PHE A 514 182.08 -30.63 -46.89
N TYR A 515 182.93 -29.60 -46.78
CA TYR A 515 184.27 -29.70 -46.16
C TYR A 515 184.31 -29.19 -44.70
N GLN A 516 183.15 -28.85 -44.13
CA GLN A 516 182.88 -28.67 -42.70
C GLN A 516 182.10 -29.87 -42.17
#